data_AF-A0A353GZ25-F1
#
_entry.id   AF-A0A353GZ25-F1
#
_cell.length_a   1.000
_cell.length_b   1.000
_cell.length_c   1.000
_cell.angle_alpha   90.00
_cell.angle_beta   90.00
_cell.angle_gamma   90.00
#
_symmetry.space_group_name_H-M   'P 1'
#
loop_
_entity.id
_entity.type
_entity.pdbx_description
1 polymer ?
#
loop_
_entity_poly.entity_id
_entity_poly.type
_entity_poly.pdbx_seq_one_letter_code
_entity_poly.pdbx_strand_id
1 'polypeptide(L)'
;MLNNPTVEKLKDLKLKVMAQMLSDPDNSNSLKELSFEERLGIMVEKEWMVRKNSRIKRLLNKASLGLNACIEDIDYVVDRNIDKKVIQKLSSC
;
A
#
# COMPACT_ATOMS: atom_id res chain seq x y z
N MET A 1 3.74 31.64 -7.55
CA MET A 1 3.50 30.34 -6.88
C MET A 1 2.00 30.16 -6.76
N LEU A 2 1.38 29.29 -7.56
CA LEU A 2 -0.04 29.01 -7.43
C LEU A 2 -0.24 28.18 -6.17
N ASN A 3 -0.84 28.77 -5.13
CA ASN A 3 -1.59 28.00 -4.13
C ASN A 3 -2.58 27.14 -4.93
N ASN A 4 -2.25 25.87 -5.12
CA ASN A 4 -2.83 25.06 -6.19
C ASN A 4 -4.25 24.66 -5.77
N PRO A 5 -5.32 25.31 -6.29
CA PRO A 5 -6.69 24.96 -5.92
C PRO A 5 -7.00 23.48 -6.23
N THR A 6 -6.24 22.89 -7.14
CA THR A 6 -6.29 21.45 -7.44
C THR A 6 -5.83 20.60 -6.25
N VAL A 7 -4.77 20.99 -5.53
CA VAL A 7 -4.30 20.25 -4.34
C VAL A 7 -5.36 20.26 -3.25
N GLU A 8 -6.00 21.40 -3.00
CA GLU A 8 -7.10 21.49 -2.03
C GLU A 8 -8.31 20.65 -2.47
N LYS A 9 -8.72 20.74 -3.74
CA LYS A 9 -9.79 19.88 -4.28
C LYS A 9 -9.46 18.38 -4.16
N LEU A 10 -8.21 17.98 -4.38
CA LEU A 10 -7.78 16.59 -4.21
C LEU A 10 -7.91 16.16 -2.73
N LYS A 11 -7.56 17.03 -1.77
CA LYS A 11 -7.77 16.76 -0.34
C LYS A 11 -9.26 16.62 -0.01
N ASP A 12 -10.13 17.46 -0.56
CA ASP A 12 -11.60 17.38 -0.36
C ASP A 12 -12.18 16.08 -0.91
N LEU A 13 -11.68 15.62 -2.06
CA LEU A 13 -11.99 14.31 -2.65
C LEU A 13 -11.35 13.13 -1.90
N LYS A 14 -10.63 13.40 -0.81
CA LYS A 14 -9.87 12.43 0.00
C LYS A 14 -8.73 11.76 -0.77
N LEU A 15 -8.26 12.35 -1.88
CA LEU A 15 -7.15 11.88 -2.72
C LEU A 15 -5.82 12.42 -2.18
N LYS A 16 -5.48 12.05 -0.95
CA LYS A 16 -4.40 12.67 -0.16
C LYS A 16 -3.01 12.42 -0.75
N VAL A 17 -2.77 11.23 -1.30
CA VAL A 17 -1.48 10.84 -1.90
C VAL A 17 -1.29 11.60 -3.21
N MET A 18 -2.34 11.69 -4.03
CA MET A 18 -2.28 12.51 -5.25
C MET A 18 -2.04 13.99 -4.93
N ALA A 19 -2.71 14.53 -3.91
CA ALA A 19 -2.52 15.90 -3.45
C ALA A 19 -1.06 16.15 -3.01
N GLN A 20 -0.50 15.21 -2.24
CA GLN A 20 0.89 15.27 -1.79
C GLN A 20 1.86 15.23 -2.97
N MET A 21 1.71 14.25 -3.87
CA MET A 21 2.58 14.10 -5.03
C MET A 21 2.54 15.32 -5.96
N LEU A 22 1.38 15.95 -6.11
CA LEU A 22 1.23 17.16 -6.91
C LEU A 22 1.87 18.40 -6.25
N SER A 23 1.93 18.42 -4.92
CA SER A 23 2.57 19.51 -4.15
C SER A 23 4.07 19.34 -3.95
N ASP A 24 4.61 18.17 -4.28
CA ASP A 24 6.00 17.77 -4.02
C ASP A 24 6.96 18.29 -5.12
N PRO A 25 7.88 19.22 -4.80
CA PRO A 25 8.83 19.77 -5.77
C PRO A 25 9.85 18.73 -6.28
N ASP A 26 10.16 17.72 -5.47
CA ASP A 26 11.26 16.77 -5.71
C ASP A 26 10.84 15.57 -6.57
N ASN A 27 9.54 15.26 -6.60
CA ASN A 27 8.95 14.29 -7.53
C ASN A 27 9.19 14.68 -9.01
N SER A 28 9.62 15.92 -9.27
CA SER A 28 9.66 16.48 -10.60
C SER A 28 10.81 15.97 -11.47
N ASN A 29 11.94 15.47 -10.95
CA ASN A 29 13.08 15.15 -11.83
C ASN A 29 12.92 13.84 -12.62
N SER A 30 12.54 12.74 -11.97
CA SER A 30 12.34 11.44 -12.65
C SER A 30 10.95 11.31 -13.31
N LEU A 31 9.96 12.10 -12.88
CA LEU A 31 8.63 12.12 -13.50
C LEU A 31 8.51 13.10 -14.68
N LYS A 32 9.48 14.01 -14.89
CA LYS A 32 9.49 14.96 -16.02
C LYS A 32 9.66 14.27 -17.37
N GLU A 33 10.40 13.16 -17.41
CA GLU A 33 10.64 12.39 -18.64
C GLU A 33 9.39 11.61 -19.10
N LEU A 34 8.41 11.44 -18.21
CA LEU A 34 7.16 10.75 -18.50
C LEU A 34 6.15 11.68 -19.18
N SER A 35 5.24 11.09 -19.94
CA SER A 35 4.02 11.75 -20.40
C SER A 35 3.12 12.15 -19.24
N PHE A 36 2.13 13.01 -19.51
CA PHE A 36 1.13 13.38 -18.51
C PHE A 36 0.34 12.16 -18.03
N GLU A 37 -0.05 11.29 -18.96
CA GLU A 37 -0.83 10.08 -18.74
C GLU A 37 -0.08 9.10 -17.84
N GLU A 38 1.22 8.90 -18.06
CA GLU A 38 2.07 8.05 -17.21
C GLU A 38 2.20 8.61 -15.79
N ARG A 39 2.45 9.93 -15.65
CA ARG A 39 2.50 10.57 -14.33
C ARG A 39 1.16 10.43 -13.59
N LEU A 40 0.06 10.65 -14.30
CA LEU A 40 -1.28 10.49 -13.74
C LEU A 40 -1.54 9.05 -13.32
N GLY A 41 -1.16 8.08 -14.15
CA GLY A 41 -1.25 6.66 -13.84
C GLY A 41 -0.52 6.30 -12.55
N ILE A 42 0.72 6.77 -12.38
CA ILE A 42 1.50 6.55 -11.15
C ILE A 42 0.84 7.19 -9.93
N MET A 43 0.32 8.41 -10.05
CA MET A 43 -0.38 9.09 -8.94
C MET A 43 -1.63 8.30 -8.52
N VAL A 44 -2.44 7.85 -9.48
CA VAL A 44 -3.65 7.06 -9.21
C VAL A 44 -3.31 5.71 -8.59
N GLU A 45 -2.30 5.01 -9.11
CA GLU A 45 -1.89 3.70 -8.59
C GLU A 45 -1.38 3.81 -7.14
N LYS A 46 -0.55 4.81 -6.83
CA LYS A 46 -0.07 5.04 -5.46
C LYS A 46 -1.22 5.36 -4.50
N GLU A 47 -2.15 6.21 -4.90
CA GLU A 47 -3.35 6.52 -4.10
C GLU A 47 -4.20 5.26 -3.84
N TRP A 48 -4.43 4.47 -4.88
CA TRP A 48 -5.18 3.21 -4.79
C TRP A 48 -4.52 2.21 -3.83
N MET A 49 -3.20 2.03 -3.94
CA MET A 49 -2.44 1.14 -3.07
C MET A 49 -2.49 1.56 -1.61
N VAL A 50 -2.33 2.86 -1.32
CA VAL A 50 -2.45 3.38 0.05
C VAL A 50 -3.86 3.16 0.61
N ARG A 51 -4.91 3.36 -0.20
CA ARG A 51 -6.30 3.10 0.21
C ARG A 51 -6.54 1.61 0.51
N LYS A 52 -6.07 0.72 -0.36
CA LYS A 52 -6.15 -0.74 -0.14
C LYS A 52 -5.41 -1.16 1.13
N ASN A 53 -4.17 -0.72 1.30
CA ASN A 53 -3.35 -1.04 2.47
C ASN A 53 -3.98 -0.50 3.76
N SER A 54 -4.53 0.71 3.74
CA SER A 54 -5.22 1.30 4.89
C SER A 54 -6.49 0.50 5.26
N ARG A 55 -7.23 0.03 4.25
CA ARG A 55 -8.39 -0.85 4.46
C ARG A 55 -7.95 -2.17 5.11
N ILE A 56 -6.90 -2.81 4.60
CA ILE A 56 -6.36 -4.06 5.15
C ILE A 56 -5.94 -3.85 6.61
N LYS A 57 -5.11 -2.83 6.88
CA LYS A 57 -4.68 -2.49 8.25
C LYS A 57 -5.86 -2.30 9.21
N ARG A 58 -6.89 -1.57 8.77
CA ARG A 58 -8.11 -1.38 9.58
C ARG A 58 -8.84 -2.68 9.86
N LEU A 59 -8.95 -3.57 8.86
CA LEU A 59 -9.60 -4.87 9.03
C LEU A 59 -8.81 -5.78 9.98
N LEU A 60 -7.48 -5.83 9.85
CA LEU A 60 -6.60 -6.56 10.76
C LEU A 60 -6.73 -6.05 12.20
N ASN A 61 -6.70 -4.73 12.41
CA ASN A 61 -6.90 -4.13 13.73
C ASN A 61 -8.27 -4.49 14.31
N LYS A 62 -9.32 -4.46 13.48
CA LYS A 62 -10.69 -4.81 13.91
C LYS A 62 -10.83 -6.29 14.27
N ALA A 63 -10.11 -7.17 13.57
CA ALA A 63 -10.13 -8.61 13.84
C ALA A 63 -9.56 -8.97 15.22
N SER A 64 -8.84 -8.05 15.89
CA SER A 64 -8.32 -8.23 17.25
C SER A 64 -7.56 -9.55 17.40
N LEU A 65 -6.73 -9.88 16.40
CA LEU A 65 -5.94 -11.11 16.40
C LEU A 65 -5.00 -11.09 17.61
N GLY A 66 -5.01 -12.16 18.41
CA GLY A 66 -4.21 -12.25 19.64
C GLY A 66 -2.71 -12.38 19.40
N LEU A 67 -2.30 -12.65 18.16
CA LEU A 67 -0.90 -12.82 17.75
C LEU A 67 -0.68 -12.14 16.39
N ASN A 68 0.47 -11.49 16.24
CA ASN A 68 0.96 -11.03 14.94
C ASN A 68 1.67 -12.20 14.25
N ALA A 69 0.88 -13.19 13.80
CA ALA A 69 1.41 -14.42 13.21
C ALA A 69 1.82 -14.21 11.74
N CYS A 70 3.00 -14.71 11.36
CA CYS A 70 3.41 -14.85 9.97
C CYS A 70 3.85 -16.30 9.67
N ILE A 71 3.85 -16.68 8.38
CA ILE A 71 4.16 -18.05 7.96
C ILE A 71 5.65 -18.36 8.16
N GLU A 72 6.48 -17.32 8.06
CA GLU A 72 7.91 -17.35 8.27
C GLU A 72 8.28 -17.69 9.72
N ASP A 73 7.42 -17.33 10.69
CA ASP A 73 7.60 -17.59 12.12
C ASP A 73 7.14 -18.99 12.54
N ILE A 74 6.65 -19.83 11.62
CA ILE A 74 6.20 -21.19 11.97
C ILE A 74 7.41 -22.04 12.35
N ASP A 75 7.41 -22.50 13.60
CA ASP A 75 8.39 -23.48 14.09
C ASP A 75 8.07 -24.89 13.55
N TYR A 76 9.01 -25.52 12.85
CA TYR A 76 8.87 -26.87 12.26
C TYR A 76 9.64 -27.95 13.04
N VAL A 77 9.91 -27.75 14.34
CA VAL A 77 10.49 -28.80 15.19
C VAL A 77 9.71 -30.13 15.05
N VAL A 78 10.45 -31.23 15.03
CA VAL A 78 9.95 -32.59 14.75
C VAL A 78 8.77 -33.00 15.64
N ASP A 79 8.76 -32.58 16.90
CA ASP A 79 7.70 -32.89 17.87
C ASP A 79 6.33 -32.29 17.50
N ARG A 80 6.32 -31.21 16.70
CA ARG A 80 5.06 -30.59 16.24
C ARG A 80 4.39 -31.35 15.10
N ASN A 81 5.12 -32.25 14.43
CA ASN A 81 4.64 -33.06 13.31
C ASN A 81 3.97 -32.24 12.18
N ILE A 82 4.55 -31.08 11.84
CA ILE A 82 4.05 -30.17 10.79
C ILE A 82 4.91 -30.35 9.52
N ASP A 83 4.28 -30.74 8.40
CA ASP A 83 4.96 -30.79 7.11
C ASP A 83 5.08 -29.39 6.49
N LYS A 84 6.31 -28.88 6.44
CA LYS A 84 6.64 -27.59 5.83
C LYS A 84 6.17 -27.46 4.38
N LYS A 85 6.22 -28.53 3.59
CA LYS A 85 5.78 -28.50 2.18
C LYS A 85 4.28 -28.30 2.07
N VAL A 86 3.52 -28.92 2.97
CA VAL A 86 2.05 -28.77 3.02
C VAL A 86 1.69 -27.33 3.40
N ILE A 87 2.31 -26.79 4.46
CA ILE A 87 2.05 -25.40 4.87
C ILE A 87 2.39 -24.40 3.76
N GLN A 88 3.52 -24.56 3.08
CA GLN A 88 3.88 -23.69 1.95
C GLN A 88 2.84 -23.75 0.82
N LYS A 89 2.36 -24.94 0.46
CA LYS A 89 1.31 -25.09 -0.56
C LYS A 89 0.00 -24.40 -0.14
N LEU A 90 -0.39 -24.51 1.12
CA LEU A 90 -1.59 -23.86 1.66
C LEU A 90 -1.44 -22.33 1.72
N SER A 91 -0.23 -21.82 1.95
CA SER A 91 0.02 -20.37 2.04
C SER A 91 -0.07 -19.61 0.72
N SER A 92 0.02 -20.31 -0.42
CA SER A 92 -0.02 -19.71 -1.76
C SER A 92 -1.42 -19.64 -2.38
N CYS A 93 -2.45 -20.12 -1.67
CA CYS A 93 -3.85 -20.07 -2.10
C CYS A 93 -4.51 -18.75 -1.65
#